data_AF-A0A853LKH8-F1
#
_entry.id   AF-A0A853LKH8-F1
#
_cell.length_a   1.000
_cell.length_b   1.000
_cell.length_c   1.000
_cell.angle_alpha   90.00
_cell.angle_beta   90.00
_cell.angle_gamma   90.00
#
_symmetry.space_group_name_H-M   'P 1'
#
loop_
_entity.id
_entity.type
_entity.pdbx_description
1 polymer ?
#
loop_
_entity_poly.entity_id
_entity_poly.type
_entity_poly.pdbx_seq_one_letter_code
_entity_poly.pdbx_strand_id
1 'polypeptide(L)'
;MTSQDPDSRRSFASRTPVNDNPDKVEYRRGFVTRHQVSGWRFVMRRIASGIALHDTRMLVDPLRTQSRAVLMGVVLLVTALGGCFVFSLIRPNGTAGSNAVLADRDTAALYVRVGDDLHPVLNLTSARLIVGHPVNPTTVKSTELDRFPRGNLIGIPGAPERMVQNPGRDANWTVCDSIGGTAHAVHSTGVTVIGGRPDSSGARAADLGSRQAILVQSPGDDKGPNSWLLWDGRRSQINLTDHAVTTALGLGQNNSEVPPPRPIALGLFNAIPEGPALTAPGIPNAGAPAPFAVPAPIGAVVVSYGLDQSSSGAPRYFAVLPDGLQPISPVLAAILRNTNSYGLDQPPRLGADAVAKLPVSRLLDTSRYPDQQVTLVDAAKDPVACAHWSKAAGAATSSLNLLAGSALPVPESIHTVDLVGGGAAA
;
A
#
# COMPACT_ATOMS: atom_id res chain seq x y z
N MET A 1 46.09 -43.24 112.53
CA MET A 1 44.80 -43.07 113.23
C MET A 1 43.69 -43.59 112.32
N THR A 2 43.13 -44.76 112.67
CA THR A 2 41.74 -45.24 112.45
C THR A 2 41.13 -45.10 111.04
N SER A 3 41.10 -46.17 110.21
CA SER A 3 40.04 -47.22 110.10
C SER A 3 38.77 -46.70 109.38
N GLN A 4 38.11 -47.33 108.40
CA GLN A 4 37.95 -48.75 108.04
C GLN A 4 37.19 -48.83 106.69
N ASP A 5 37.54 -49.75 105.80
CA ASP A 5 36.68 -50.26 104.68
C ASP A 5 35.90 -51.49 105.22
N PRO A 6 34.65 -51.80 104.79
CA PRO A 6 34.47 -52.55 103.53
C PRO A 6 33.12 -52.36 102.77
N ASP A 7 33.22 -52.42 101.45
CA ASP A 7 32.46 -53.25 100.49
C ASP A 7 31.02 -53.74 100.84
N SER A 8 30.01 -53.29 100.06
CA SER A 8 28.78 -54.06 99.79
C SER A 8 28.06 -53.60 98.50
N ARG A 9 28.50 -54.12 97.34
CA ARG A 9 27.72 -54.03 96.10
C ARG A 9 26.47 -54.93 96.19
N ARG A 10 25.29 -54.32 96.25
CA ARG A 10 24.00 -55.02 96.10
C ARG A 10 23.77 -55.39 94.62
N SER A 11 23.91 -56.68 94.29
CA SER A 11 23.49 -57.23 93.01
C SER A 11 21.98 -57.49 93.02
N PHE A 12 21.27 -56.95 92.03
CA PHE A 12 19.86 -57.24 91.80
C PHE A 12 19.74 -58.55 91.02
N ALA A 13 19.35 -59.64 91.71
CA ALA A 13 18.97 -60.89 91.06
C ALA A 13 17.60 -60.73 90.39
N SER A 14 17.52 -60.96 89.08
CA SER A 14 16.27 -60.95 88.33
C SER A 14 15.43 -62.17 88.72
N ARG A 15 14.35 -61.94 89.46
CA ARG A 15 13.29 -62.95 89.66
C ARG A 15 12.48 -63.06 88.38
N THR A 16 12.93 -63.91 87.46
CA THR A 16 12.02 -64.49 86.46
C THR A 16 11.38 -65.73 87.09
N PRO A 17 10.05 -65.88 87.07
CA PRO A 17 9.41 -67.10 87.55
C PRO A 17 9.87 -68.27 86.69
N VAL A 18 10.28 -69.37 87.33
CA VAL A 18 10.53 -70.64 86.66
C VAL A 18 9.20 -71.11 86.07
N ASN A 19 9.16 -71.31 84.76
CA ASN A 19 7.98 -71.75 84.04
C ASN A 19 7.95 -73.28 84.00
N ASP A 20 7.26 -73.91 84.97
CA ASP A 20 7.08 -75.36 85.07
C ASP A 20 5.89 -75.87 84.22
N ASN A 21 5.72 -75.36 83.00
CA ASN A 21 4.69 -75.86 82.09
C ASN A 21 5.22 -77.04 81.26
N PRO A 22 4.65 -78.26 81.37
CA PRO A 22 5.15 -79.46 80.69
C PRO A 22 4.87 -79.50 79.17
N ASP A 23 4.10 -78.55 78.63
CA ASP A 23 3.87 -78.42 77.19
C ASP A 23 4.85 -77.39 76.57
N LYS A 24 5.89 -77.89 75.89
CA LYS A 24 6.81 -77.07 75.11
C LYS A 24 6.08 -76.39 73.94
N VAL A 25 5.98 -75.06 73.97
CA VAL A 25 5.50 -74.28 72.82
C VAL A 25 6.63 -74.09 71.81
N GLU A 26 6.63 -74.89 70.73
CA GLU A 26 7.48 -74.69 69.56
C GLU A 26 7.07 -73.42 68.81
N TYR A 27 7.91 -72.38 68.83
CA TYR A 27 7.70 -71.19 68.00
C TYR A 27 7.99 -71.51 66.53
N ARG A 28 6.95 -71.83 65.75
CA ARG A 28 6.99 -71.77 64.28
C ARG A 28 7.35 -70.34 63.84
N ARG A 29 8.37 -70.19 62.99
CA ARG A 29 8.76 -68.92 62.33
C ARG A 29 7.55 -68.33 61.58
N GLY A 30 6.84 -67.43 62.26
CA GLY A 30 5.66 -66.76 61.72
C GLY A 30 6.04 -65.77 60.62
N PHE A 31 5.28 -65.78 59.54
CA PHE A 31 5.26 -64.72 58.53
C PHE A 31 5.21 -63.36 59.23
N VAL A 32 6.13 -62.45 58.87
CA VAL A 32 6.16 -61.11 59.47
C VAL A 32 4.84 -60.42 59.16
N THR A 33 3.99 -60.30 60.17
CA THR A 33 2.66 -59.73 59.98
C THR A 33 2.77 -58.23 59.76
N ARG A 34 1.80 -57.62 59.07
CA ARG A 34 1.73 -56.15 58.91
C ARG A 34 1.87 -55.41 60.25
N HIS A 35 1.36 -56.02 61.32
CA HIS A 35 1.47 -55.51 62.68
C HIS A 35 2.91 -55.54 63.20
N GLN A 36 3.67 -56.63 62.98
CA GLN A 36 5.09 -56.70 63.34
C GLN A 36 5.95 -55.67 62.59
N VAL A 37 5.71 -55.47 61.29
CA VAL A 37 6.39 -54.41 60.51
C VAL A 37 6.03 -53.03 61.06
N SER A 38 4.76 -52.80 61.40
CA SER A 38 4.31 -51.52 61.97
C SER A 38 4.91 -51.25 63.35
N GLY A 39 5.02 -52.28 64.20
CA GLY A 39 5.65 -52.22 65.51
C GLY A 39 7.15 -51.95 65.41
N TRP A 40 7.85 -52.65 64.51
CA TRP A 40 9.27 -52.39 64.23
C TRP A 40 9.50 -50.96 63.72
N ARG A 41 8.69 -50.49 62.75
CA ARG A 41 8.76 -49.10 62.27
C ARG A 41 8.45 -48.08 63.35
N PHE A 42 7.59 -48.43 64.31
CA PHE A 42 7.28 -47.57 65.46
C PHE A 42 8.48 -47.47 66.41
N VAL A 43 9.10 -48.61 66.76
CA VAL A 43 10.32 -48.65 67.59
C VAL A 43 11.45 -47.87 66.94
N MET A 44 11.70 -48.10 65.65
CA MET A 44 12.76 -47.38 64.91
C MET A 44 12.50 -45.87 64.84
N ARG A 45 11.24 -45.44 64.64
CA ARG A 45 10.89 -44.01 64.70
C ARG A 45 11.10 -43.41 66.08
N ARG A 46 10.74 -44.13 67.14
CA ARG A 46 10.94 -43.68 68.52
C ARG A 46 12.42 -43.56 68.88
N ILE A 47 13.28 -44.48 68.40
CA ILE A 47 14.73 -44.38 68.57
C ILE A 47 15.29 -43.17 67.80
N ALA A 48 14.86 -42.97 66.55
CA ALA A 48 15.29 -41.84 65.74
C ALA A 48 14.89 -40.49 66.37
N SER A 49 13.66 -40.37 66.88
CA SER A 49 13.21 -39.17 67.62
C SER A 49 13.99 -38.97 68.92
N GLY A 50 14.26 -40.04 69.68
CA GLY A 50 15.05 -39.97 70.90
C GLY A 50 16.49 -39.48 70.67
N ILE A 51 17.12 -39.90 69.57
CA ILE A 51 18.48 -39.47 69.21
C ILE A 51 18.47 -38.03 68.66
N ALA A 52 17.55 -37.72 67.73
CA ALA A 52 17.54 -36.43 67.04
C ALA A 52 17.00 -35.27 67.89
N LEU A 53 16.01 -35.53 68.75
CA LEU A 53 15.26 -34.50 69.49
C LEU A 53 15.33 -34.65 71.01
N HIS A 54 16.05 -35.66 71.54
CA HIS A 54 16.13 -35.98 72.97
C HIS A 54 14.76 -36.24 73.65
N ASP A 55 13.71 -36.50 72.86
CA ASP A 55 12.36 -36.82 73.36
C ASP A 55 11.79 -38.05 72.63
N THR A 56 11.22 -38.98 73.40
CA THR A 56 10.61 -40.22 72.91
C THR A 56 9.09 -40.16 72.82
N ARG A 57 8.47 -39.06 73.26
CA ARG A 57 7.01 -38.95 73.38
C ARG A 57 6.26 -38.84 72.05
N MET A 58 6.93 -38.62 70.91
CA MET A 58 6.33 -38.57 69.55
C MET A 58 5.00 -37.79 69.46
N LEU A 59 4.82 -36.70 70.23
CA LEU A 59 3.58 -35.88 70.17
C LEU A 59 3.42 -35.19 68.80
N VAL A 60 4.53 -34.88 68.14
CA VAL A 60 4.59 -34.35 66.78
C VAL A 60 5.76 -35.07 66.08
N ASP A 61 5.64 -35.34 64.77
CA ASP A 61 6.64 -36.09 63.99
C ASP A 61 7.39 -35.11 63.05
N PRO A 62 8.30 -34.25 63.57
CA PRO A 62 8.93 -33.16 62.80
C PRO A 62 9.80 -33.68 61.65
N LEU A 63 10.37 -34.87 61.79
CA LEU A 63 11.17 -35.51 60.74
C LEU A 63 10.31 -35.91 59.53
N ARG A 64 9.03 -36.24 59.75
CA ARG A 64 8.10 -36.61 58.69
C ARG A 64 7.60 -35.39 57.91
N THR A 65 7.39 -34.26 58.57
CA THR A 65 7.09 -32.99 57.90
C THR A 65 8.31 -32.45 57.16
N GLN A 66 9.51 -32.53 57.75
CA GLN A 66 10.75 -32.11 57.09
C GLN A 66 11.07 -32.98 55.86
N SER A 67 10.98 -34.31 55.96
CA SER A 67 11.22 -35.21 54.81
C SER A 67 10.19 -35.04 53.70
N ARG A 68 8.90 -34.79 54.04
CA ARG A 68 7.87 -34.45 53.04
C ARG A 68 8.13 -33.10 52.37
N ALA A 69 8.59 -32.10 53.12
CA ALA A 69 8.96 -30.80 52.57
C ALA A 69 10.15 -30.92 51.61
N VAL A 70 11.18 -31.70 51.97
CA VAL A 70 12.33 -31.96 51.09
C VAL A 70 11.90 -32.73 49.85
N LEU A 71 11.08 -33.78 49.98
CA LEU A 71 10.57 -34.55 48.85
C LEU A 71 9.76 -33.67 47.89
N MET A 72 8.88 -32.82 48.42
CA MET A 72 8.11 -31.86 47.62
C MET A 72 9.03 -30.86 46.90
N GLY A 73 10.05 -30.37 47.60
CA GLY A 73 11.08 -29.50 47.01
C GLY A 73 11.83 -30.17 45.85
N VAL A 74 12.20 -31.45 46.00
CA VAL A 74 12.85 -32.24 44.94
C VAL A 74 11.91 -32.42 43.75
N VAL A 75 10.63 -32.74 43.98
CA VAL A 75 9.64 -32.89 42.89
C VAL A 75 9.46 -31.57 42.13
N LEU A 76 9.36 -30.44 42.84
CA LEU A 76 9.26 -29.12 42.22
C LEU A 76 10.52 -28.77 41.42
N LEU A 77 11.71 -29.06 41.95
CA LEU A 77 12.98 -28.85 41.25
C LEU A 77 13.06 -29.69 39.97
N VAL A 78 12.73 -30.98 40.03
CA VAL A 78 12.73 -31.87 38.85
C VAL A 78 11.71 -31.40 37.82
N THR A 79 10.53 -30.96 38.26
CA THR A 79 9.49 -30.43 37.36
C THR A 79 9.96 -29.13 36.70
N ALA A 80 10.60 -28.23 37.45
CA ALA A 80 11.17 -27.00 36.91
C ALA A 80 12.30 -27.28 35.90
N LEU A 81 13.21 -28.20 36.20
CA LEU A 81 14.25 -28.64 35.29
C LEU A 81 13.68 -29.29 34.01
N GLY A 82 12.65 -30.11 34.15
CA GLY A 82 11.90 -30.67 33.01
C GLY A 82 11.26 -29.57 32.16
N GLY A 83 10.66 -28.57 32.79
CA GLY A 83 10.12 -27.39 32.12
C GLY A 83 11.19 -26.60 31.36
N CYS A 84 12.34 -26.34 31.98
CA CYS A 84 13.48 -25.68 31.34
C CYS A 84 14.01 -26.50 30.15
N PHE A 85 14.07 -27.82 30.27
CA PHE A 85 14.52 -28.72 29.20
C PHE A 85 13.57 -28.67 28.00
N VAL A 86 12.26 -28.78 28.22
CA VAL A 86 11.25 -28.67 27.16
C VAL A 86 11.29 -27.28 26.52
N PHE A 87 11.43 -26.22 27.32
CA PHE A 87 11.55 -24.86 26.81
C PHE A 87 12.79 -24.68 25.91
N SER A 88 13.91 -25.31 26.26
CA SER A 88 15.12 -25.31 25.44
C SER A 88 14.94 -26.01 24.09
N LEU A 89 14.06 -27.01 23.99
CA LEU A 89 13.76 -27.68 22.73
C LEU A 89 12.83 -26.86 21.82
N ILE A 90 11.98 -26.02 22.39
CA ILE A 90 11.06 -25.15 21.64
C ILE A 90 11.81 -23.93 21.05
N ARG A 91 12.90 -23.49 21.69
CA ARG A 91 13.78 -22.41 21.18
C ARG A 91 15.21 -22.92 20.97
N PRO A 92 15.46 -23.79 19.97
CA PRO A 92 16.82 -24.20 19.64
C PRO A 92 17.64 -22.96 19.26
N ASN A 93 18.88 -22.91 19.74
CA ASN A 93 19.84 -21.89 19.31
C ASN A 93 20.13 -22.16 17.83
N GLY A 94 19.62 -21.31 16.94
CA GLY A 94 19.78 -21.46 15.50
C GLY A 94 21.26 -21.64 15.15
N THR A 95 21.57 -22.74 14.47
CA THR A 95 22.90 -23.01 13.93
C THR A 95 22.98 -22.40 12.53
N ALA A 96 24.15 -21.83 12.19
CA ALA A 96 24.36 -21.22 10.88
C ALA A 96 24.15 -22.23 9.73
N GLY A 97 24.58 -23.49 9.93
CA GLY A 97 24.38 -24.57 8.98
C GLY A 97 24.87 -24.20 7.57
N SER A 98 24.04 -24.49 6.57
CA SER A 98 24.23 -24.08 5.17
C SER A 98 23.34 -22.89 4.78
N ASN A 99 22.82 -22.12 5.75
CA ASN A 99 21.92 -21.01 5.47
C ASN A 99 22.69 -19.86 4.81
N ALA A 100 22.16 -19.36 3.70
CA ALA A 100 22.81 -18.31 2.92
C ALA A 100 22.72 -16.92 3.55
N VAL A 101 21.67 -16.65 4.34
CA VAL A 101 21.45 -15.37 5.04
C VAL A 101 21.27 -15.61 6.53
N LEU A 102 22.08 -14.93 7.32
CA LEU A 102 22.12 -15.03 8.77
C LEU A 102 21.82 -13.65 9.39
N ALA A 103 21.08 -13.65 10.48
CA ALA A 103 20.90 -12.47 11.33
C ALA A 103 21.51 -12.76 12.69
N ASP A 104 22.32 -11.83 13.19
CA ASP A 104 22.76 -11.88 14.57
C ASP A 104 21.58 -11.68 15.51
N ARG A 105 21.41 -12.57 16.47
CA ARG A 105 20.33 -12.51 17.46
C ARG A 105 20.41 -11.28 18.35
N ASP A 106 21.61 -10.83 18.70
CA ASP A 106 21.80 -9.77 19.69
C ASP A 106 21.79 -8.38 19.05
N THR A 107 22.33 -8.25 17.84
CA THR A 107 22.46 -6.97 17.14
C THR A 107 21.48 -6.79 15.97
N ALA A 108 20.78 -7.85 15.56
CA ALA A 108 19.99 -7.89 14.33
C ALA A 108 20.79 -7.58 13.05
N ALA A 109 22.13 -7.55 13.11
CA ALA A 109 22.98 -7.32 11.96
C ALA A 109 22.82 -8.47 10.96
N LEU A 110 22.72 -8.12 9.68
CA LEU A 110 22.51 -9.07 8.59
C LEU A 110 23.85 -9.46 7.97
N TYR A 111 23.98 -10.74 7.68
CA TYR A 111 25.13 -11.32 7.01
C TYR A 111 24.68 -12.25 5.88
N VAL A 112 25.44 -12.27 4.79
CA VAL A 112 25.24 -13.18 3.66
C VAL A 112 26.51 -13.96 3.40
N ARG A 113 26.36 -15.25 3.15
CA ARG A 113 27.46 -16.12 2.80
C ARG A 113 27.71 -16.06 1.30
N VAL A 114 28.94 -15.72 0.90
CA VAL A 114 29.37 -15.68 -0.51
C VAL A 114 30.64 -16.51 -0.61
N GLY A 115 30.55 -17.68 -1.25
CA GLY A 115 31.60 -18.69 -1.18
C GLY A 115 31.78 -19.19 0.27
N ASP A 116 32.99 -19.05 0.79
CA ASP A 116 33.33 -19.44 2.17
C ASP A 116 33.31 -18.27 3.16
N ASP A 117 33.22 -17.03 2.67
CA ASP A 117 33.25 -15.82 3.49
C ASP A 117 31.85 -15.35 3.87
N LEU A 118 31.75 -14.79 5.07
CA LEU A 118 30.55 -14.18 5.60
C LEU A 118 30.67 -12.65 5.52
N HIS A 119 29.85 -12.03 4.67
CA HIS A 119 29.85 -10.60 4.44
C HIS A 119 28.71 -9.91 5.22
N PRO A 120 28.99 -8.84 5.99
CA PRO A 120 27.93 -8.01 6.54
C PRO A 120 27.17 -7.31 5.40
N VAL A 121 25.85 -7.17 5.55
CA VAL A 121 24.96 -6.61 4.52
C VAL A 121 24.12 -5.47 5.06
N LEU A 122 23.98 -4.40 4.26
CA LEU A 122 23.22 -3.21 4.63
C LEU A 122 21.72 -3.43 4.84
N ASN A 123 21.11 -4.39 4.14
CA ASN A 123 19.67 -4.67 4.23
C ASN A 123 19.32 -6.06 3.68
N LEU A 124 18.13 -6.56 4.06
CA LEU A 124 17.64 -7.87 3.64
C LEU A 124 17.41 -7.97 2.12
N THR A 125 17.04 -6.87 1.47
CA THR A 125 16.85 -6.82 0.02
C THR A 125 18.15 -7.10 -0.73
N SER A 126 19.24 -6.47 -0.31
CA SER A 126 20.57 -6.73 -0.86
C SER A 126 21.00 -8.18 -0.63
N ALA A 127 20.75 -8.74 0.55
CA ALA A 127 21.06 -10.14 0.83
C ALA A 127 20.28 -11.10 -0.09
N ARG A 128 18.98 -10.86 -0.31
CA ARG A 128 18.15 -11.63 -1.24
C ARG A 128 18.62 -11.51 -2.70
N LEU A 129 19.08 -10.33 -3.12
CA LEU A 129 19.65 -10.11 -4.46
C LEU A 129 20.95 -10.89 -4.65
N ILE A 130 21.84 -10.88 -3.66
CA ILE A 130 23.12 -11.61 -3.70
C ILE A 130 22.88 -13.13 -3.76
N VAL A 131 21.91 -13.63 -3.00
CA VAL A 131 21.56 -15.06 -2.98
C VAL A 131 20.74 -15.49 -4.21
N GLY A 132 20.06 -14.56 -4.87
CA GLY A 132 19.31 -14.80 -6.11
C GLY A 132 17.91 -15.42 -5.91
N HIS A 133 17.44 -15.56 -4.67
CA HIS A 133 16.09 -16.07 -4.37
C HIS A 133 15.52 -15.45 -3.09
N PRO A 134 14.18 -15.43 -2.90
CA PRO A 134 13.59 -14.94 -1.67
C PRO A 134 13.98 -15.87 -0.50
N VAL A 135 14.62 -15.30 0.51
CA VAL A 135 15.06 -16.01 1.72
C VAL A 135 14.84 -15.15 2.95
N ASN A 136 14.47 -15.78 4.06
CA ASN A 136 14.37 -15.13 5.35
C ASN A 136 15.66 -15.37 6.15
N PRO A 137 16.16 -14.36 6.88
CA PRO A 137 17.39 -14.51 7.62
C PRO A 137 17.21 -15.52 8.76
N THR A 138 18.18 -16.40 8.93
CA THR A 138 18.21 -17.34 10.07
C THR A 138 18.86 -16.66 11.26
N THR A 139 18.17 -16.62 12.40
CA THR A 139 18.72 -15.99 13.61
C THR A 139 19.72 -16.92 14.31
N VAL A 140 20.95 -16.45 14.45
CA VAL A 140 22.06 -17.20 15.07
C VAL A 140 22.76 -16.35 16.13
N LYS A 141 23.51 -16.97 17.04
CA LYS A 141 24.32 -16.23 18.02
C LYS A 141 25.54 -15.61 17.35
N SER A 142 26.04 -14.49 17.85
CA SER A 142 27.27 -13.87 17.35
C SER A 142 28.47 -14.84 17.34
N THR A 143 28.56 -15.73 18.34
CA THR A 143 29.63 -16.75 18.42
C THR A 143 29.59 -17.80 17.31
N GLU A 144 28.44 -18.01 16.66
CA GLU A 144 28.35 -18.86 15.48
C GLU A 144 28.82 -18.12 14.22
N LEU A 145 28.61 -16.80 14.15
CA LEU A 145 29.09 -15.96 13.05
C LEU A 145 30.62 -15.86 13.04
N ASP A 146 31.24 -15.84 14.22
CA ASP A 146 32.70 -15.76 14.37
C ASP A 146 33.45 -17.01 13.88
N ARG A 147 32.73 -18.11 13.57
CA ARG A 147 33.31 -19.32 12.98
C ARG A 147 33.61 -19.18 11.49
N PHE A 148 33.02 -18.19 10.83
CA PHE A 148 33.22 -17.94 9.41
C PHE A 148 34.25 -16.83 9.20
N PRO A 149 35.10 -16.91 8.15
CA PRO A 149 35.91 -15.77 7.74
C PRO A 149 35.01 -14.56 7.43
N ARG A 150 35.41 -13.38 7.90
CA ARG A 150 34.64 -12.15 7.69
C ARG A 150 35.07 -11.45 6.39
N GLY A 151 34.12 -11.18 5.53
CA GLY A 151 34.31 -10.39 4.32
C GLY A 151 33.96 -8.91 4.51
N ASN A 152 34.11 -8.13 3.43
CA ASN A 152 33.78 -6.71 3.42
C ASN A 152 32.25 -6.46 3.50
N LEU A 153 31.88 -5.27 3.98
CA LEU A 153 30.50 -4.79 3.97
C LEU A 153 29.99 -4.61 2.53
N ILE A 154 28.83 -5.21 2.23
CA ILE A 154 28.22 -5.15 0.90
C ILE A 154 26.73 -4.77 0.98
N GLY A 155 26.17 -4.38 -0.16
CA GLY A 155 24.76 -4.07 -0.31
C GLY A 155 24.50 -2.68 -0.86
N ILE A 156 23.22 -2.40 -1.13
CA ILE A 156 22.75 -1.17 -1.75
C ILE A 156 22.22 -0.25 -0.64
N PRO A 157 22.84 0.90 -0.38
CA PRO A 157 22.34 1.86 0.61
C PRO A 157 20.97 2.39 0.18
N GLY A 158 20.04 2.53 1.13
CA GLY A 158 18.68 3.03 0.89
C GLY A 158 17.72 2.02 0.25
N ALA A 159 18.13 0.77 0.00
CA ALA A 159 17.20 -0.26 -0.47
C ALA A 159 16.17 -0.59 0.63
N PRO A 160 14.91 -0.89 0.25
CA PRO A 160 13.83 -1.10 1.20
C PRO A 160 14.07 -2.34 2.06
N GLU A 161 13.73 -2.28 3.34
CA GLU A 161 13.80 -3.46 4.23
C GLU A 161 12.58 -4.37 4.06
N ARG A 162 11.42 -3.77 3.80
CA ARG A 162 10.13 -4.46 3.71
C ARG A 162 9.56 -4.32 2.29
N MET A 163 9.41 -5.46 1.62
CA MET A 163 8.86 -5.55 0.25
C MET A 163 7.49 -6.26 0.28
N VAL A 164 6.50 -5.65 0.94
CA VAL A 164 5.13 -6.17 0.94
C VAL A 164 4.41 -5.60 -0.27
N GLN A 165 3.88 -6.48 -1.11
CA GLN A 165 3.09 -6.11 -2.27
C GLN A 165 1.63 -5.88 -1.86
N ASN A 166 0.98 -4.89 -2.50
CA ASN A 166 -0.47 -4.76 -2.43
C ASN A 166 -1.09 -5.96 -3.18
N PRO A 167 -2.06 -6.70 -2.60
CA PRO A 167 -2.71 -7.82 -3.28
C PRO A 167 -3.57 -7.39 -4.48
N GLY A 168 -3.91 -6.11 -4.59
CA GLY A 168 -4.63 -5.54 -5.73
C GLY A 168 -3.86 -5.75 -7.04
N ARG A 169 -4.54 -6.28 -8.04
CA ARG A 169 -3.98 -6.53 -9.37
C ARG A 169 -4.31 -5.44 -10.39
N ASP A 170 -5.29 -4.60 -10.09
CA ASP A 170 -5.64 -3.45 -10.92
C ASP A 170 -4.62 -2.34 -10.72
N ALA A 171 -4.10 -1.81 -11.82
CA ALA A 171 -3.17 -0.70 -11.78
C ALA A 171 -3.95 0.61 -11.79
N ASN A 172 -3.84 1.36 -10.69
CA ASN A 172 -4.46 2.68 -10.54
C ASN A 172 -3.38 3.67 -10.11
N TRP A 173 -3.16 4.68 -10.94
CA TRP A 173 -2.16 5.71 -10.72
C TRP A 173 -2.79 7.07 -10.97
N THR A 174 -2.74 7.94 -9.97
CA THR A 174 -3.24 9.30 -10.10
C THR A 174 -2.10 10.27 -9.85
N VAL A 175 -1.87 11.17 -10.80
CA VAL A 175 -0.94 12.29 -10.64
C VAL A 175 -1.78 13.53 -10.45
N CYS A 176 -1.57 14.27 -9.36
CA CYS A 176 -2.29 15.48 -9.05
C CYS A 176 -1.34 16.66 -8.96
N ASP A 177 -1.80 17.80 -9.42
CA ASP A 177 -1.21 19.11 -9.17
C ASP A 177 -2.23 19.95 -8.42
N SER A 178 -1.75 20.68 -7.43
CA SER A 178 -2.55 21.65 -6.69
C SER A 178 -1.95 23.02 -6.90
N ILE A 179 -2.81 24.02 -7.05
CA ILE A 179 -2.39 25.40 -7.08
C ILE A 179 -2.70 26.06 -5.74
N GLY A 180 -1.84 26.97 -5.32
CA GLY A 180 -1.97 27.75 -4.11
C GLY A 180 -1.51 29.18 -4.35
N GLY A 181 -1.98 30.11 -3.54
CA GLY A 181 -1.57 31.51 -3.67
C GLY A 181 -2.13 32.43 -2.60
N THR A 182 -1.25 33.24 -2.00
CA THR A 182 -1.63 34.41 -1.21
C THR A 182 -1.80 35.61 -2.14
N ALA A 183 -3.01 36.16 -2.20
CA ALA A 183 -3.47 37.44 -2.79
C ALA A 183 -2.97 37.89 -4.19
N HIS A 184 -1.71 37.68 -4.61
CA HIS A 184 -1.12 38.29 -5.80
C HIS A 184 -0.31 37.35 -6.72
N ALA A 185 -0.18 36.05 -6.40
CA ALA A 185 0.33 35.08 -7.38
C ALA A 185 -0.19 33.67 -7.09
N VAL A 186 -0.70 33.00 -8.13
CA VAL A 186 -1.05 31.58 -8.11
C VAL A 186 0.16 30.81 -8.62
N HIS A 187 0.64 29.85 -7.84
CA HIS A 187 1.72 28.97 -8.24
C HIS A 187 1.30 27.51 -8.06
N SER A 188 1.85 26.61 -8.87
CA SER A 188 1.75 25.18 -8.58
C SER A 188 2.49 24.89 -7.27
N THR A 189 1.84 24.16 -6.36
CA THR A 189 2.39 23.78 -5.05
C THR A 189 3.14 22.45 -5.10
N GLY A 190 3.26 21.83 -6.28
CA GLY A 190 3.96 20.57 -6.49
C GLY A 190 3.07 19.43 -6.96
N VAL A 191 3.71 18.30 -7.28
CA VAL A 191 3.06 17.11 -7.81
C VAL A 191 2.88 16.07 -6.72
N THR A 192 1.65 15.57 -6.55
CA THR A 192 1.34 14.41 -5.71
C THR A 192 1.09 13.19 -6.59
N VAL A 193 1.74 12.06 -6.27
CA VAL A 193 1.47 10.77 -6.93
C VAL A 193 0.75 9.86 -5.95
N ILE A 194 -0.39 9.32 -6.38
CA ILE A 194 -1.26 8.45 -5.60
C ILE A 194 -1.29 7.08 -6.28
N GLY A 195 -0.88 6.04 -5.56
CA GLY A 195 -1.04 4.65 -5.97
C GLY A 195 -2.29 4.05 -5.32
N GLY A 196 -3.23 3.60 -6.14
CA GLY A 196 -4.51 3.06 -5.68
C GLY A 196 -5.71 3.77 -6.32
N ARG A 197 -6.90 3.24 -6.05
CA ARG A 197 -8.15 3.78 -6.61
C ARG A 197 -8.45 5.15 -5.97
N PRO A 198 -8.72 6.20 -6.76
CA PRO A 198 -9.07 7.51 -6.22
C PRO A 198 -10.40 7.46 -5.46
N ASP A 199 -10.49 8.26 -4.40
CA ASP A 199 -11.74 8.54 -3.68
C ASP A 199 -12.25 9.93 -4.09
N SER A 200 -13.34 9.94 -4.86
CA SER A 200 -13.98 11.16 -5.38
C SER A 200 -15.22 11.57 -4.59
N SER A 201 -15.35 11.11 -3.34
CA SER A 201 -16.47 11.51 -2.48
C SER A 201 -16.32 12.95 -1.95
N GLY A 202 -17.46 13.64 -1.79
CA GLY A 202 -17.50 15.00 -1.23
C GLY A 202 -16.92 16.06 -2.19
N ALA A 203 -16.06 16.93 -1.67
CA ALA A 203 -15.40 18.00 -2.43
C ALA A 203 -14.03 17.60 -3.01
N ARG A 204 -13.71 16.30 -2.99
CA ARG A 204 -12.47 15.76 -3.56
C ARG A 204 -12.52 15.79 -5.08
N ALA A 205 -11.35 15.75 -5.71
CA ALA A 205 -11.25 15.70 -7.16
C ALA A 205 -12.02 14.50 -7.73
N ALA A 206 -12.93 14.80 -8.66
CA ALA A 206 -13.80 13.83 -9.32
C ALA A 206 -13.62 13.93 -10.84
N ASP A 207 -14.12 12.93 -11.57
CA ASP A 207 -14.06 12.89 -13.03
C ASP A 207 -14.55 14.20 -13.64
N LEU A 208 -13.70 14.80 -14.47
CA LEU A 208 -14.00 16.00 -15.22
C LEU A 208 -15.14 15.71 -16.19
N GLY A 209 -16.23 16.47 -16.11
CA GLY A 209 -17.37 16.27 -17.00
C GLY A 209 -16.99 16.48 -18.48
N SER A 210 -17.71 15.82 -19.39
CA SER A 210 -17.43 15.88 -20.84
C SER A 210 -17.55 17.27 -21.47
N ARG A 211 -18.16 18.23 -20.77
CA ARG A 211 -18.27 19.65 -21.14
C ARG A 211 -17.40 20.55 -20.26
N GLN A 212 -16.50 19.99 -19.47
CA GLN A 212 -15.59 20.76 -18.63
C GLN A 212 -14.17 20.63 -19.19
N ALA A 213 -13.39 21.69 -19.04
CA ALA A 213 -12.00 21.72 -19.46
C ALA A 213 -11.18 22.57 -18.49
N ILE A 214 -9.87 22.32 -18.44
CA ILE A 214 -8.93 23.08 -17.61
C ILE A 214 -7.98 23.82 -18.55
N LEU A 215 -7.96 25.15 -18.44
CA LEU A 215 -7.04 26.00 -19.20
C LEU A 215 -5.76 26.19 -18.40
N VAL A 216 -4.63 25.71 -18.95
CA VAL A 216 -3.34 25.71 -18.25
C VAL A 216 -2.26 26.44 -19.04
N GLN A 217 -1.26 26.95 -18.33
CA GLN A 217 -0.05 27.54 -18.91
C GLN A 217 1.08 26.52 -18.95
N SER A 218 1.76 26.37 -20.11
CA SER A 218 2.91 25.48 -20.23
C SER A 218 3.95 25.69 -19.13
N PRO A 219 4.51 24.63 -18.52
CA PRO A 219 5.59 24.77 -17.55
C PRO A 219 6.90 25.19 -18.25
N GLY A 220 7.45 26.35 -17.86
CA GLY A 220 8.76 26.87 -18.32
C GLY A 220 8.72 27.75 -19.57
N ASP A 221 9.40 28.90 -19.45
CA ASP A 221 9.71 29.98 -20.42
C ASP A 221 8.52 30.63 -21.18
N ASP A 222 8.36 31.95 -20.99
CA ASP A 222 7.28 32.81 -21.51
C ASP A 222 7.24 33.00 -23.04
N LYS A 223 8.07 32.26 -23.78
CA LYS A 223 8.37 32.50 -25.21
C LYS A 223 7.63 31.58 -26.18
N GLY A 224 6.78 30.69 -25.69
CA GLY A 224 5.97 29.77 -26.50
C GLY A 224 4.50 30.18 -26.62
N PRO A 225 3.70 29.47 -27.44
CA PRO A 225 2.25 29.46 -27.28
C PRO A 225 1.93 28.88 -25.91
N ASN A 226 1.64 29.77 -24.97
CA ASN A 226 1.67 29.45 -23.55
C ASN A 226 0.44 28.67 -23.08
N SER A 227 -0.62 28.56 -23.87
CA SER A 227 -1.91 28.06 -23.40
C SER A 227 -2.28 26.68 -23.94
N TRP A 228 -2.75 25.84 -23.03
CA TRP A 228 -3.17 24.48 -23.31
C TRP A 228 -4.53 24.22 -22.69
N LEU A 229 -5.36 23.46 -23.40
CA LEU A 229 -6.64 22.99 -22.90
C LEU A 229 -6.51 21.52 -22.51
N LEU A 230 -6.81 21.19 -21.27
CA LEU A 230 -6.94 19.82 -20.79
C LEU A 230 -8.41 19.41 -20.87
N TRP A 231 -8.70 18.36 -21.64
CA TRP A 231 -10.05 17.86 -21.88
C TRP A 231 -10.00 16.41 -22.31
N ASP A 232 -11.02 15.62 -21.99
CA ASP A 232 -11.19 14.23 -22.47
C ASP A 232 -9.91 13.36 -22.40
N GLY A 233 -9.17 13.44 -21.29
CA GLY A 233 -7.95 12.65 -21.09
C GLY A 233 -6.75 13.08 -21.95
N ARG A 234 -6.76 14.26 -22.57
CA ARG A 234 -5.67 14.77 -23.41
C ARG A 234 -5.43 16.27 -23.17
N ARG A 235 -4.29 16.74 -23.63
CA ARG A 235 -3.95 18.17 -23.70
C ARG A 235 -3.87 18.59 -25.16
N SER A 236 -4.50 19.69 -25.52
CA SER A 236 -4.37 20.27 -26.86
C SER A 236 -3.95 21.73 -26.74
N GLN A 237 -3.01 22.13 -27.58
CA GLN A 237 -2.54 23.51 -27.65
C GLN A 237 -3.67 24.42 -28.15
N ILE A 238 -3.79 25.62 -27.58
CA ILE A 238 -4.77 26.62 -27.99
C ILE A 238 -4.12 28.01 -28.07
N ASN A 239 -4.43 28.76 -29.12
CA ASN A 239 -4.06 30.16 -29.22
C ASN A 239 -5.21 31.03 -28.71
N LEU A 240 -5.03 31.71 -27.57
CA LEU A 240 -6.08 32.56 -26.98
C LEU A 240 -6.37 33.83 -27.80
N THR A 241 -5.48 34.21 -28.73
CA THR A 241 -5.72 35.34 -29.65
C THR A 241 -6.58 34.95 -30.85
N ASP A 242 -6.80 33.64 -31.08
CA ASP A 242 -7.72 33.16 -32.11
C ASP A 242 -9.16 33.19 -31.57
N HIS A 243 -9.83 34.32 -31.81
CA HIS A 243 -11.22 34.50 -31.40
C HIS A 243 -12.20 33.55 -32.10
N ALA A 244 -11.87 33.04 -33.30
CA ALA A 244 -12.76 32.11 -33.99
C ALA A 244 -12.82 30.76 -33.27
N VAL A 245 -11.68 30.28 -32.79
CA VAL A 245 -11.57 29.02 -32.03
C VAL A 245 -12.07 29.18 -30.60
N THR A 246 -11.63 30.22 -29.88
CA THR A 246 -11.99 30.41 -28.47
C THR A 246 -13.49 30.59 -28.28
N THR A 247 -14.15 31.42 -29.08
CA THR A 247 -15.62 31.60 -29.00
C THR A 247 -16.40 30.35 -29.40
N ALA A 248 -15.90 29.59 -30.38
CA ALA A 248 -16.50 28.33 -30.81
C ALA A 248 -16.43 27.24 -29.73
N LEU A 249 -15.34 27.21 -28.95
CA LEU A 249 -15.18 26.35 -27.78
C LEU A 249 -16.03 26.80 -26.59
N GLY A 250 -16.62 27.99 -26.63
CA GLY A 250 -17.39 28.58 -25.54
C GLY A 250 -16.57 29.42 -24.56
N LEU A 251 -15.31 29.69 -24.87
CA LEU A 251 -14.45 30.54 -24.06
C LEU A 251 -14.81 32.01 -24.30
N GLY A 252 -15.02 32.76 -23.21
CA GLY A 252 -15.32 34.19 -23.27
C GLY A 252 -16.74 34.53 -23.73
N GLN A 253 -17.69 33.59 -23.59
CA GLN A 253 -19.11 33.86 -23.86
C GLN A 253 -19.70 34.88 -22.88
N ASN A 254 -20.77 35.56 -23.30
CA ASN A 254 -21.50 36.59 -22.53
C ASN A 254 -20.64 37.80 -22.10
N ASN A 255 -19.71 38.24 -22.96
CA ASN A 255 -18.78 39.34 -22.68
C ASN A 255 -17.92 39.13 -21.42
N SER A 256 -17.76 37.88 -20.98
CA SER A 256 -16.84 37.54 -19.90
C SER A 256 -15.44 37.37 -20.47
N GLU A 257 -14.44 37.94 -19.81
CA GLU A 257 -13.04 37.74 -20.19
C GLU A 257 -12.65 36.26 -19.99
N VAL A 258 -11.83 35.72 -20.91
CA VAL A 258 -11.27 34.37 -20.73
C VAL A 258 -10.34 34.42 -19.51
N PRO A 259 -10.56 33.60 -18.47
CA PRO A 259 -9.70 33.63 -17.29
C PRO A 259 -8.25 33.30 -17.68
N PRO A 260 -7.26 33.87 -16.99
CA PRO A 260 -5.87 33.56 -17.26
C PRO A 260 -5.62 32.05 -17.08
N PRO A 261 -4.83 31.40 -17.95
CA PRO A 261 -4.47 30.01 -17.80
C PRO A 261 -3.79 29.77 -16.44
N ARG A 262 -4.18 28.71 -15.73
CA ARG A 262 -3.54 28.38 -14.45
C ARG A 262 -2.16 27.74 -14.69
N PRO A 263 -1.16 27.99 -13.83
CA PRO A 263 0.10 27.26 -13.91
C PRO A 263 -0.16 25.76 -13.71
N ILE A 264 0.65 24.93 -14.35
CA ILE A 264 0.64 23.48 -14.17
C ILE A 264 2.06 22.96 -13.93
N ALA A 265 2.21 22.03 -12.99
CA ALA A 265 3.46 21.35 -12.77
C ALA A 265 3.86 20.48 -13.97
N LEU A 266 5.15 20.45 -14.29
CA LEU A 266 5.71 19.65 -15.38
C LEU A 266 5.34 18.17 -15.30
N GLY A 267 5.28 17.60 -14.09
CA GLY A 267 4.92 16.19 -13.89
C GLY A 267 3.48 15.87 -14.31
N LEU A 268 2.50 16.70 -13.93
CA LEU A 268 1.11 16.52 -14.38
C LEU A 268 0.98 16.82 -15.88
N PHE A 269 1.63 17.89 -16.35
CA PHE A 269 1.61 18.26 -17.76
C PHE A 269 2.06 17.06 -18.62
N ASN A 270 3.19 16.44 -18.30
CA ASN A 270 3.74 15.29 -19.04
C ASN A 270 2.97 13.98 -18.85
N ALA A 271 2.17 13.84 -17.79
CA ALA A 271 1.31 12.67 -17.59
C ALA A 271 0.11 12.65 -18.54
N ILE A 272 -0.29 13.80 -19.08
CA ILE A 272 -1.44 13.94 -19.98
C ILE A 272 -0.95 13.89 -21.45
N PRO A 273 -1.42 12.93 -22.26
CA PRO A 273 -1.05 12.81 -23.67
C PRO A 273 -1.39 14.05 -24.48
N GLU A 274 -0.47 14.44 -25.36
CA GLU A 274 -0.66 15.53 -26.28
C GLU A 274 -1.50 15.11 -27.49
N GLY A 275 -2.60 15.82 -27.69
CA GLY A 275 -3.42 15.74 -28.90
C GLY A 275 -3.12 16.89 -29.86
N PRO A 276 -3.68 16.85 -31.08
CA PRO A 276 -3.53 17.93 -32.05
C PRO A 276 -3.96 19.30 -31.49
N ALA A 277 -3.33 20.36 -31.98
CA ALA A 277 -3.69 21.74 -31.64
C ALA A 277 -5.14 22.06 -32.05
N LEU A 278 -5.83 22.84 -31.23
CA LEU A 278 -7.16 23.35 -31.52
C LEU A 278 -7.04 24.57 -32.43
N THR A 279 -7.09 24.32 -33.74
CA THR A 279 -7.09 25.35 -34.78
C THR A 279 -8.16 25.03 -35.83
N ALA A 280 -8.55 26.01 -36.64
CA ALA A 280 -9.38 25.73 -37.80
C ALA A 280 -8.67 24.72 -38.74
N PRO A 281 -9.34 23.66 -39.20
CA PRO A 281 -8.70 22.70 -40.10
C PRO A 281 -8.52 23.31 -41.49
N GLY A 282 -7.41 23.00 -42.16
CA GLY A 282 -7.21 23.37 -43.55
C GLY A 282 -8.11 22.55 -44.47
N ILE A 283 -8.95 23.23 -45.27
CA ILE A 283 -9.84 22.59 -46.25
C ILE A 283 -9.33 22.94 -47.66
N PRO A 284 -8.99 21.94 -48.51
CA PRO A 284 -8.59 22.20 -49.89
C PRO A 284 -9.69 22.90 -50.68
N ASN A 285 -9.34 23.87 -51.53
CA ASN A 285 -10.27 24.62 -52.37
C ASN A 285 -11.39 25.33 -51.60
N ALA A 286 -11.16 25.71 -50.34
CA ALA A 286 -12.14 26.41 -49.53
C ALA A 286 -12.58 27.74 -50.20
N GLY A 287 -13.88 28.00 -50.22
CA GLY A 287 -14.53 29.11 -50.94
C GLY A 287 -14.92 28.81 -52.38
N ALA A 288 -14.41 27.73 -53.00
CA ALA A 288 -14.82 27.34 -54.34
C ALA A 288 -16.22 26.68 -54.35
N PRO A 289 -16.94 26.72 -55.48
CA PRO A 289 -18.18 25.96 -55.64
C PRO A 289 -17.95 24.46 -55.47
N ALA A 290 -18.85 23.78 -54.74
CA ALA A 290 -18.80 22.33 -54.59
C ALA A 290 -19.17 21.63 -55.91
N PRO A 291 -18.56 20.48 -56.24
CA PRO A 291 -18.86 19.72 -57.48
C PRO A 291 -20.18 18.93 -57.42
N PHE A 292 -20.98 19.12 -56.37
CA PHE A 292 -22.27 18.48 -56.14
C PHE A 292 -23.30 19.52 -55.71
N ALA A 293 -24.59 19.19 -55.85
CA ALA A 293 -25.69 20.13 -55.65
C ALA A 293 -25.94 20.46 -54.17
N VAL A 294 -25.14 21.38 -53.62
CA VAL A 294 -25.28 21.93 -52.25
C VAL A 294 -25.32 23.47 -52.32
N PRO A 295 -26.18 24.15 -51.54
CA PRO A 295 -26.34 25.60 -51.57
C PRO A 295 -25.27 26.32 -50.73
N ALA A 296 -24.01 25.86 -50.77
CA ALA A 296 -22.90 26.43 -50.02
C ALA A 296 -21.55 26.07 -50.67
N PRO A 297 -20.52 26.94 -50.59
CA PRO A 297 -19.20 26.64 -51.11
C PRO A 297 -18.45 25.60 -50.25
N ILE A 298 -17.36 25.06 -50.78
CA ILE A 298 -16.43 24.21 -50.03
C ILE A 298 -15.89 24.99 -48.82
N GLY A 299 -15.86 24.36 -47.65
CA GLY A 299 -15.46 24.98 -46.38
C GLY A 299 -16.61 25.58 -45.57
N ALA A 300 -17.79 25.79 -46.18
CA ALA A 300 -18.96 26.26 -45.46
C ALA A 300 -19.64 25.16 -44.64
N VAL A 301 -20.55 25.59 -43.76
CA VAL A 301 -21.35 24.70 -42.91
C VAL A 301 -22.80 24.73 -43.36
N VAL A 302 -23.43 23.55 -43.42
CA VAL A 302 -24.86 23.38 -43.66
C VAL A 302 -25.50 22.64 -42.49
N VAL A 303 -26.80 22.81 -42.31
CA VAL A 303 -27.55 22.19 -41.20
C VAL A 303 -28.70 21.35 -41.71
N SER A 304 -28.99 20.24 -41.04
CA SER A 304 -30.20 19.44 -41.27
C SER A 304 -30.88 19.15 -39.94
N TYR A 305 -32.21 19.05 -39.95
CA TYR A 305 -32.98 18.63 -38.79
C TYR A 305 -33.37 17.15 -38.95
N GLY A 306 -33.05 16.34 -37.95
CA GLY A 306 -33.45 14.93 -37.91
C GLY A 306 -34.88 14.74 -37.39
N LEU A 307 -35.42 13.53 -37.59
CA LEU A 307 -36.73 13.11 -37.07
C LEU A 307 -36.66 12.55 -35.62
N ASP A 308 -35.48 12.51 -35.02
CA ASP A 308 -35.28 11.89 -33.71
C ASP A 308 -35.88 12.75 -32.59
N GLN A 309 -37.02 12.32 -32.07
CA GLN A 309 -37.76 12.98 -30.99
C GLN A 309 -36.99 12.97 -29.65
N SER A 310 -35.93 12.16 -29.53
CA SER A 310 -35.08 12.06 -28.33
C SER A 310 -34.12 13.24 -28.20
N SER A 311 -33.78 13.90 -29.32
CA SER A 311 -32.99 15.14 -29.34
C SER A 311 -33.91 16.29 -29.77
N SER A 312 -34.33 17.10 -28.81
CA SER A 312 -35.22 18.27 -28.96
C SER A 312 -34.94 19.19 -30.17
N GLY A 313 -35.30 18.80 -31.39
CA GLY A 313 -35.13 19.60 -32.60
C GLY A 313 -33.69 20.08 -32.87
N ALA A 314 -32.67 19.41 -32.31
CA ALA A 314 -31.28 19.87 -32.41
C ALA A 314 -30.78 19.73 -33.86
N PRO A 315 -30.20 20.79 -34.46
CA PRO A 315 -29.65 20.70 -35.80
C PRO A 315 -28.43 19.79 -35.83
N ARG A 316 -28.32 18.96 -36.87
CA ARG A 316 -27.08 18.27 -37.24
C ARG A 316 -26.29 19.17 -38.17
N TYR A 317 -25.01 19.35 -37.88
CA TYR A 317 -24.11 20.18 -38.67
C TYR A 317 -23.28 19.31 -39.62
N PHE A 318 -23.05 19.82 -40.84
CA PHE A 318 -22.20 19.19 -41.83
C PHE A 318 -21.22 20.22 -42.40
N ALA A 319 -19.96 19.80 -42.59
CA ALA A 319 -18.99 20.54 -43.39
C ALA A 319 -19.17 20.19 -44.87
N VAL A 320 -19.11 21.20 -45.74
CA VAL A 320 -19.02 21.00 -47.19
C VAL A 320 -17.56 20.83 -47.58
N LEU A 321 -17.20 19.67 -48.11
CA LEU A 321 -15.84 19.30 -48.48
C LEU A 321 -15.76 19.01 -49.99
N PRO A 322 -14.56 18.99 -50.60
CA PRO A 322 -14.42 18.78 -52.04
C PRO A 322 -15.04 17.47 -52.56
N ASP A 323 -15.08 16.44 -51.70
CA ASP A 323 -15.52 15.08 -52.00
C ASP A 323 -16.91 14.73 -51.44
N GLY A 324 -17.54 15.61 -50.63
CA GLY A 324 -18.87 15.37 -50.08
C GLY A 324 -19.21 16.18 -48.83
N LEU A 325 -20.27 15.77 -48.14
CA LEU A 325 -20.63 16.28 -46.82
C LEU A 325 -20.06 15.39 -45.72
N GLN A 326 -19.52 16.00 -44.67
CA GLN A 326 -19.09 15.28 -43.48
C GLN A 326 -19.85 15.76 -42.25
N PRO A 327 -20.43 14.88 -41.42
CA PRO A 327 -21.03 15.28 -40.15
C PRO A 327 -19.95 15.78 -39.19
N ILE A 328 -20.22 16.89 -38.50
CA ILE A 328 -19.27 17.56 -37.60
C ILE A 328 -19.94 17.94 -36.28
N SER A 329 -19.13 18.17 -35.25
CA SER A 329 -19.63 18.69 -33.97
C SER A 329 -20.09 20.15 -34.07
N PRO A 330 -21.01 20.60 -33.21
CA PRO A 330 -21.35 22.01 -33.06
C PRO A 330 -20.13 22.93 -32.87
N VAL A 331 -19.11 22.48 -32.14
CA VAL A 331 -17.87 23.24 -31.93
C VAL A 331 -17.12 23.40 -33.25
N LEU A 332 -16.89 22.31 -33.99
CA LEU A 332 -16.19 22.39 -35.27
C LEU A 332 -16.98 23.21 -36.30
N ALA A 333 -18.32 23.11 -36.29
CA ALA A 333 -19.19 23.94 -37.10
C ALA A 333 -19.03 25.43 -36.77
N ALA A 334 -18.96 25.78 -35.49
CA ALA A 334 -18.71 27.14 -35.04
C ALA A 334 -17.29 27.61 -35.42
N ILE A 335 -16.27 26.77 -35.28
CA ILE A 335 -14.89 27.08 -35.70
C ILE A 335 -14.88 27.45 -37.19
N LEU A 336 -15.39 26.58 -38.06
CA LEU A 336 -15.42 26.82 -39.51
C LEU A 336 -16.15 28.11 -39.87
N ARG A 337 -17.33 28.33 -39.29
CA ARG A 337 -18.15 29.52 -39.52
C ARG A 337 -17.46 30.80 -39.03
N ASN A 338 -16.85 30.78 -37.85
CA ASN A 338 -16.19 31.93 -37.26
C ASN A 338 -14.90 32.28 -38.00
N THR A 339 -14.21 31.29 -38.56
CA THR A 339 -13.03 31.49 -39.40
C THR A 339 -13.40 32.13 -40.74
N ASN A 340 -14.45 31.64 -41.41
CA ASN A 340 -14.96 32.26 -42.63
C ASN A 340 -16.42 31.84 -42.90
N SER A 341 -17.33 32.82 -43.00
CA SER A 341 -18.74 32.57 -43.30
C SER A 341 -19.02 32.40 -44.80
N TYR A 342 -18.07 32.77 -45.67
CA TYR A 342 -18.25 32.84 -47.13
C TYR A 342 -19.47 33.67 -47.56
N GLY A 343 -19.81 34.71 -46.79
CA GLY A 343 -20.96 35.58 -47.04
C GLY A 343 -22.31 34.99 -46.62
N LEU A 344 -22.32 33.85 -45.91
CA LEU A 344 -23.53 33.24 -45.38
C LEU A 344 -23.81 33.72 -43.95
N ASP A 345 -24.88 34.47 -43.76
CA ASP A 345 -25.31 34.92 -42.43
C ASP A 345 -25.75 33.76 -41.51
N GLN A 346 -26.31 32.71 -42.10
CA GLN A 346 -26.71 31.48 -41.43
C GLN A 346 -26.40 30.26 -42.29
N PRO A 347 -26.03 29.12 -41.67
CA PRO A 347 -25.90 27.86 -42.38
C PRO A 347 -27.18 27.52 -43.15
N PRO A 348 -27.09 27.31 -44.48
CA PRO A 348 -28.22 26.87 -45.27
C PRO A 348 -28.80 25.56 -44.72
N ARG A 349 -30.13 25.47 -44.76
CA ARG A 349 -30.86 24.30 -44.27
C ARG A 349 -31.03 23.29 -45.41
N LEU A 350 -30.70 22.04 -45.13
CA LEU A 350 -30.93 20.90 -46.02
C LEU A 350 -32.00 19.98 -45.42
N GLY A 351 -32.90 19.51 -46.29
CA GLY A 351 -33.81 18.42 -45.94
C GLY A 351 -33.07 17.09 -45.82
N ALA A 352 -33.58 16.17 -45.00
CA ALA A 352 -32.96 14.86 -44.78
C ALA A 352 -32.76 14.09 -46.10
N ASP A 353 -33.73 14.14 -47.01
CA ASP A 353 -33.65 13.49 -48.33
C ASP A 353 -32.57 14.09 -49.24
N ALA A 354 -32.29 15.39 -49.09
CA ALA A 354 -31.23 16.06 -49.84
C ALA A 354 -29.85 15.62 -49.32
N VAL A 355 -29.68 15.57 -47.99
CA VAL A 355 -28.43 15.07 -47.37
C VAL A 355 -28.16 13.62 -47.77
N ALA A 356 -29.18 12.76 -47.79
CA ALA A 356 -29.03 11.34 -48.14
C ALA A 356 -28.59 11.09 -49.59
N LYS A 357 -28.79 12.05 -50.50
CA LYS A 357 -28.38 11.95 -51.92
C LYS A 357 -26.97 12.48 -52.18
N LEU A 358 -26.37 13.19 -51.21
CA LEU A 358 -25.05 13.79 -51.36
C LEU A 358 -23.94 12.81 -51.00
N PRO A 359 -22.75 12.91 -51.62
CA PRO A 359 -21.60 12.09 -51.24
C PRO A 359 -21.21 12.31 -49.77
N VAL A 360 -20.72 11.27 -49.10
CA VAL A 360 -20.24 11.35 -47.71
C VAL A 360 -18.72 11.46 -47.70
N SER A 361 -18.20 12.51 -47.05
CA SER A 361 -16.78 12.75 -46.86
C SER A 361 -16.30 12.33 -45.47
N ARG A 362 -14.99 12.03 -45.38
CA ARG A 362 -14.26 11.77 -44.12
C ARG A 362 -12.91 12.49 -44.09
N LEU A 363 -12.78 13.58 -44.86
CA LEU A 363 -11.51 14.29 -45.02
C LEU A 363 -11.05 14.97 -43.72
N LEU A 364 -11.99 15.46 -42.90
CA LEU A 364 -11.68 16.06 -41.61
C LEU A 364 -11.58 15.02 -40.50
N ASP A 365 -10.61 15.19 -39.60
CA ASP A 365 -10.54 14.41 -38.37
C ASP A 365 -11.33 15.12 -37.27
N THR A 366 -12.60 14.75 -37.11
CA THR A 366 -13.54 15.39 -36.18
C THR A 366 -13.21 15.09 -34.72
N SER A 367 -12.48 14.00 -34.44
CA SER A 367 -12.08 13.61 -33.07
C SER A 367 -11.09 14.59 -32.44
N ARG A 368 -10.52 15.51 -33.23
CA ARG A 368 -9.58 16.53 -32.72
C ARG A 368 -10.25 17.60 -31.88
N TYR A 369 -11.57 17.76 -31.99
CA TYR A 369 -12.32 18.85 -31.38
C TYR A 369 -13.34 18.31 -30.37
N PRO A 370 -13.68 19.07 -29.32
CA PRO A 370 -14.79 18.71 -28.45
C PRO A 370 -16.12 18.60 -29.20
N ASP A 371 -16.99 17.70 -28.76
CA ASP A 371 -18.33 17.54 -29.32
C ASP A 371 -19.28 18.67 -28.94
N GLN A 372 -19.01 19.32 -27.81
CA GLN A 372 -19.83 20.39 -27.24
C GLN A 372 -18.92 21.50 -26.72
N GLN A 373 -19.47 22.69 -26.56
CA GLN A 373 -18.77 23.79 -25.90
C GLN A 373 -18.36 23.38 -24.49
N VAL A 374 -17.18 23.84 -24.09
CA VAL A 374 -16.60 23.53 -22.80
C VAL A 374 -16.76 24.70 -21.84
N THR A 375 -16.95 24.36 -20.57
CA THR A 375 -16.92 25.30 -19.45
C THR A 375 -15.59 25.14 -18.74
N LEU A 376 -14.87 26.25 -18.54
CA LEU A 376 -13.60 26.21 -17.82
C LEU A 376 -13.83 25.95 -16.33
N VAL A 377 -13.05 25.04 -15.78
CA VAL A 377 -12.99 24.82 -14.33
C VAL A 377 -12.31 26.02 -13.66
N ASP A 378 -12.98 26.56 -12.65
CA ASP A 378 -12.48 27.70 -11.88
C ASP A 378 -11.41 27.24 -10.88
N ALA A 379 -10.18 27.68 -11.12
CA ALA A 379 -9.01 27.43 -10.30
C ALA A 379 -9.20 27.81 -8.82
N ALA A 380 -10.03 28.81 -8.50
CA ALA A 380 -10.26 29.23 -7.12
C ALA A 380 -11.23 28.30 -6.37
N LYS A 381 -12.14 27.63 -7.09
CA LYS A 381 -13.10 26.66 -6.51
C LYS A 381 -12.51 25.25 -6.49
N ASP A 382 -11.85 24.89 -7.59
CA ASP A 382 -11.28 23.56 -7.83
C ASP A 382 -9.77 23.66 -8.12
N PRO A 383 -8.95 24.01 -7.10
CA PRO A 383 -7.50 24.15 -7.25
C PRO A 383 -6.80 22.85 -7.63
N VAL A 384 -7.35 21.68 -7.27
CA VAL A 384 -6.74 20.39 -7.55
C VAL A 384 -7.14 19.93 -8.95
N ALA A 385 -6.15 19.63 -9.81
CA ALA A 385 -6.36 18.90 -11.05
C ALA A 385 -5.52 17.64 -11.04
N CYS A 386 -6.08 16.54 -11.53
CA CYS A 386 -5.37 15.27 -11.60
C CYS A 386 -5.55 14.59 -12.96
N ALA A 387 -4.64 13.67 -13.26
CA ALA A 387 -4.77 12.68 -14.30
C ALA A 387 -4.79 11.31 -13.64
N HIS A 388 -5.92 10.59 -13.76
CA HIS A 388 -6.10 9.23 -13.26
C HIS A 388 -5.96 8.24 -14.40
N TRP A 389 -4.86 7.51 -14.37
CA TRP A 389 -4.60 6.39 -15.28
C TRP A 389 -5.01 5.09 -14.62
N SER A 390 -5.78 4.27 -15.35
CA SER A 390 -6.20 2.98 -14.85
C SER A 390 -6.06 1.87 -15.89
N LYS A 391 -5.67 0.69 -15.43
CA LYS A 391 -5.68 -0.54 -16.22
C LYS A 391 -6.10 -1.70 -15.33
N ALA A 392 -7.29 -2.23 -15.59
CA ALA A 392 -7.79 -3.41 -14.89
C ALA A 392 -6.93 -4.65 -15.24
N ALA A 393 -6.85 -5.59 -14.31
CA ALA A 393 -6.14 -6.84 -14.52
C ALA A 393 -6.72 -7.61 -15.72
N GLY A 394 -5.87 -7.94 -16.69
CA GLY A 394 -6.29 -8.64 -17.92
C GLY A 394 -6.88 -7.73 -19.01
N ALA A 395 -7.03 -6.41 -18.77
CA ALA A 395 -7.48 -5.49 -19.81
C ALA A 395 -6.43 -5.29 -20.91
N ALA A 396 -6.88 -5.25 -22.17
CA ALA A 396 -6.02 -4.99 -23.32
C ALA A 396 -5.54 -3.52 -23.34
N THR A 397 -6.43 -2.59 -23.00
CA THR A 397 -6.19 -1.14 -23.03
C THR A 397 -6.26 -0.54 -21.63
N SER A 398 -5.64 0.63 -21.47
CA SER A 398 -5.78 1.49 -20.29
C SER A 398 -6.71 2.66 -20.59
N SER A 399 -7.25 3.28 -19.55
CA SER A 399 -7.96 4.56 -19.64
C SER A 399 -7.19 5.66 -18.91
N LEU A 400 -7.42 6.90 -19.32
CA LEU A 400 -6.93 8.10 -18.65
C LEU A 400 -8.07 9.10 -18.53
N ASN A 401 -8.45 9.41 -17.30
CA ASN A 401 -9.45 10.42 -17.00
C ASN A 401 -8.79 11.63 -16.35
N LEU A 402 -9.30 12.82 -16.63
CA LEU A 402 -8.92 14.03 -15.90
C LEU A 402 -9.86 14.17 -14.70
N LEU A 403 -9.32 14.57 -13.55
CA LEU A 403 -10.10 14.87 -12.35
C LEU A 403 -9.92 16.34 -11.96
N ALA A 404 -10.94 16.95 -11.37
CA ALA A 404 -10.86 18.28 -10.78
C ALA A 404 -11.68 18.38 -9.50
N GLY A 405 -11.23 19.19 -8.53
CA GLY A 405 -11.97 19.47 -7.30
C GLY A 405 -11.20 20.29 -6.28
N SER A 406 -11.74 20.42 -5.08
CA SER A 406 -11.14 21.25 -4.02
C SER A 406 -10.09 20.53 -3.16
N ALA A 407 -10.06 19.20 -3.18
CA ALA A 407 -9.13 18.38 -2.40
C ALA A 407 -8.59 17.19 -3.19
N LEU A 408 -7.45 16.63 -2.76
CA LEU A 408 -6.86 15.43 -3.37
C LEU A 408 -7.82 14.23 -3.27
N PRO A 409 -7.86 13.35 -4.30
CA PRO A 409 -8.77 12.22 -4.36
C PRO A 409 -8.27 11.02 -3.52
N VAL A 410 -8.04 11.25 -2.23
CA VAL A 410 -7.60 10.25 -1.26
C VAL A 410 -8.62 10.09 -0.13
N PRO A 411 -8.82 8.86 0.40
CA PRO A 411 -9.63 8.63 1.59
C PRO A 411 -9.10 9.40 2.81
N GLU A 412 -9.98 9.75 3.77
CA GLU A 412 -9.59 10.49 4.99
C GLU A 412 -8.51 9.81 5.84
N SER A 413 -8.43 8.49 5.78
CA SER A 413 -7.43 7.71 6.51
C SER A 413 -6.03 7.76 5.89
N ILE A 414 -5.86 8.40 4.74
CA ILE A 414 -4.60 8.48 4.01
C ILE A 414 -4.12 9.93 4.00
N HIS A 415 -2.85 10.12 4.35
CA HIS A 415 -2.19 11.42 4.29
C HIS A 415 -1.05 11.38 3.28
N THR A 416 -0.80 12.52 2.63
CA THR A 416 0.35 12.69 1.76
C THR A 416 1.64 12.72 2.57
N VAL A 417 2.71 12.22 1.99
CA VAL A 417 4.06 12.27 2.57
C VAL A 417 4.95 13.02 1.60
N ASP A 418 5.69 13.99 2.11
CA ASP A 418 6.64 14.74 1.30
C ASP A 418 7.80 13.84 0.87
N LEU A 419 8.19 13.96 -0.40
CA LEU A 419 9.24 13.13 -0.96
C LEU A 419 10.62 13.65 -0.52
N VAL A 420 11.29 12.90 0.35
CA VAL A 420 12.62 13.26 0.85
C VAL A 420 13.63 13.25 -0.30
N GLY A 421 14.17 14.43 -0.65
CA GLY A 421 15.18 14.58 -1.71
C GLY A 421 14.64 15.00 -3.07
N GLY A 422 13.33 15.26 -3.20
CA GLY A 422 12.82 16.03 -4.34
C GLY A 422 13.35 17.46 -4.22
N GLY A 423 14.38 17.80 -4.98
CA GLY A 423 14.97 19.14 -4.96
C GLY A 423 13.85 20.17 -5.10
N ALA A 424 13.80 21.13 -4.18
CA ALA A 424 13.03 22.34 -4.37
C ALA A 424 13.41 22.90 -5.74
N ALA A 425 12.45 23.03 -6.64
CA ALA A 425 12.64 23.82 -7.84
C ALA A 425 12.90 25.25 -7.34
N ALA A 426 14.18 25.64 -7.37
CA ALA A 426 14.60 27.02 -7.16
C ALA A 426 14.25 27.85 -8.40
#